data_AF-A0A919XFE6-F1
#
_entry.id   AF-A0A919XFE6-F1
#
_cell.length_a   1.000
_cell.length_b   1.000
_cell.length_c   1.000
_cell.angle_alpha   90.00
_cell.angle_beta   90.00
_cell.angle_gamma   90.00
#
_symmetry.space_group_name_H-M   'P 1'
#
loop_
_entity.id
_entity.type
_entity.pdbx_description
1 polymer ?
#
loop_
_entity_poly.entity_id
_entity_poly.type
_entity_poly.pdbx_seq_one_letter_code
_entity_poly.pdbx_strand_id
1 'polypeptide(L)'
;MKFIYESFACDVDTFFYNQDILVRFYDGSKEQEESEIINLVFVDPGYGYLLVKNKGENSALLSGFLDEDVFSTDEIVDAAISFIENLSPILKNKYMPYHIKRFKKTSFVEYNGEY
;
A
#
# COMPACT_ATOMS: atom_id res chain seq x y z
N MET A 1 -0.65 -11.62 -0.47
CA MET A 1 -2.10 -11.59 -0.84
C MET A 1 -2.23 -10.90 -2.19
N LYS A 2 -3.37 -10.95 -2.88
CA LYS A 2 -3.55 -10.21 -4.15
C LYS A 2 -4.68 -9.19 -4.02
N PHE A 3 -4.45 -7.99 -4.55
CA PHE A 3 -5.50 -7.03 -4.87
C PHE A 3 -5.83 -7.18 -6.36
N ILE A 4 -7.12 -7.21 -6.69
CA ILE A 4 -7.61 -7.39 -8.06
C ILE A 4 -8.71 -6.37 -8.30
N TYR A 5 -8.57 -5.60 -9.37
CA TYR A 5 -9.58 -4.67 -9.86
C TYR A 5 -9.60 -4.73 -11.39
N GLU A 6 -10.73 -5.17 -11.95
CA GLU A 6 -10.89 -5.40 -13.39
C GLU A 6 -9.75 -6.25 -14.00
N SER A 7 -8.94 -5.67 -14.88
CA SER A 7 -7.80 -6.31 -15.54
C SER A 7 -6.47 -6.12 -14.80
N PHE A 8 -6.44 -5.30 -13.74
CA PHE A 8 -5.26 -5.05 -12.93
C PHE A 8 -5.22 -5.97 -11.71
N ALA A 9 -4.04 -6.51 -11.43
CA ALA A 9 -3.77 -7.25 -10.20
C ALA A 9 -2.37 -6.93 -9.69
N CYS A 10 -2.23 -6.82 -8.37
CA CYS A 10 -0.95 -6.61 -7.71
C CYS A 10 -0.84 -7.42 -6.42
N ASP A 11 0.39 -7.60 -5.94
CA ASP A 11 0.67 -8.17 -4.65
C ASP A 11 0.36 -7.19 -3.52
N VAL A 12 -0.04 -7.77 -2.40
CA VAL A 12 -0.36 -7.02 -1.20
C VAL A 12 0.24 -7.67 0.03
N ASP A 13 0.99 -6.85 0.77
CA ASP A 13 1.41 -7.14 2.13
C ASP A 13 0.52 -6.40 3.12
N THR A 14 0.26 -7.04 4.25
CA THR A 14 -0.53 -6.47 5.34
C THR A 14 0.24 -6.63 6.65
N PHE A 15 0.53 -5.50 7.28
CA PHE A 15 1.23 -5.43 8.54
C PHE A 15 0.27 -4.92 9.61
N PHE A 16 0.27 -5.60 10.76
CA PHE A 16 -0.56 -5.23 11.90
C PHE A 16 0.31 -4.67 13.02
N TYR A 17 -0.09 -3.53 13.56
CA TYR A 17 0.52 -2.97 14.76
C TYR A 17 -0.58 -2.57 15.73
N ASN A 18 -0.75 -3.34 16.81
CA ASN A 18 -1.93 -3.27 17.66
C ASN A 18 -3.22 -3.46 16.85
N GLN A 19 -4.03 -2.42 16.72
CA GLN A 19 -5.26 -2.40 15.92
C GLN A 19 -5.11 -1.59 14.63
N ASP A 20 -3.91 -1.06 14.34
CA ASP A 20 -3.59 -0.36 13.10
C ASP A 20 -3.20 -1.37 12.02
N ILE A 21 -3.51 -1.04 10.78
CA ILE A 21 -3.25 -1.89 9.60
C ILE A 21 -2.50 -1.06 8.57
N LEU A 22 -1.31 -1.51 8.18
CA LEU A 22 -0.56 -0.98 7.05
C LEU A 22 -0.67 -1.96 5.89
N VAL A 23 -1.05 -1.46 4.72
CA VAL A 23 -1.22 -2.24 3.51
C VAL A 23 -0.29 -1.68 2.44
N ARG A 24 0.59 -2.52 1.90
CA ARG A 24 1.50 -2.19 0.78
C ARG A 24 0.96 -2.85 -0.48
N PHE A 25 0.85 -2.10 -1.57
CA PHE A 25 0.52 -2.61 -2.89
C PHE A 25 1.79 -2.62 -3.74
N TYR A 26 2.13 -3.73 -4.38
CA TYR A 26 3.41 -3.87 -5.10
C TYR A 26 3.36 -4.96 -6.17
N ASP A 27 4.42 -5.06 -6.96
CA ASP A 27 4.62 -6.15 -7.92
C ASP A 27 5.64 -7.13 -7.33
N GLY A 28 5.17 -8.31 -6.91
CA GLY A 28 6.03 -9.31 -6.29
C GLY A 28 7.09 -9.87 -7.24
N SER A 29 6.91 -9.73 -8.57
CA SER A 29 7.94 -10.15 -9.53
C SER A 29 9.15 -9.20 -9.57
N LYS A 30 9.05 -8.05 -8.92
CA LYS A 30 10.12 -7.05 -8.79
C LYS A 30 10.75 -7.01 -7.40
N GLU A 31 10.36 -7.90 -6.49
CA GLU A 31 11.03 -8.05 -5.20
C GLU A 31 12.37 -8.76 -5.39
N GLN A 32 13.35 -8.36 -4.58
CA GLN A 32 14.69 -8.93 -4.62
C GLN A 32 14.80 -10.13 -3.70
N GLU A 33 15.45 -11.18 -4.18
CA GLU A 33 15.86 -12.31 -3.35
C GLU A 33 17.16 -11.96 -2.59
N GLU A 34 17.41 -12.62 -1.44
CA GLU A 34 18.61 -12.36 -0.63
C GLU A 34 19.91 -12.49 -1.44
N SER A 35 19.96 -13.47 -2.35
CA SER A 35 21.11 -13.69 -3.23
C SER A 35 21.36 -12.54 -4.23
N GLU A 36 20.38 -11.68 -4.45
CA GLU A 36 20.45 -10.54 -5.37
C GLU A 36 20.91 -9.25 -4.66
N ILE A 37 21.07 -9.30 -3.32
CA ILE A 37 21.54 -8.17 -2.51
C ILE A 37 23.08 -8.07 -2.62
N ILE A 38 23.57 -7.62 -3.77
CA ILE A 38 25.00 -7.42 -4.04
C ILE A 38 25.28 -6.03 -4.65
N ASN A 39 26.29 -5.33 -4.14
CA ASN A 39 26.77 -4.01 -4.59
C ASN A 39 25.72 -2.88 -4.62
N LEU A 40 24.77 -2.95 -5.56
CA LEU A 40 23.71 -1.98 -5.79
C LEU A 40 22.38 -2.71 -5.99
N VAL A 41 21.41 -2.40 -5.14
CA VAL A 41 20.07 -2.98 -5.18
C VAL A 41 19.06 -1.88 -5.46
N PHE A 42 18.37 -1.98 -6.59
CA PHE A 42 17.23 -1.12 -6.89
C PHE A 42 15.97 -1.76 -6.32
N VAL A 43 15.40 -1.15 -5.29
CA VAL A 43 14.16 -1.63 -4.68
C VAL A 43 12.99 -0.81 -5.22
N ASP A 44 12.06 -1.45 -5.91
CA ASP A 44 10.82 -0.78 -6.35
C ASP A 44 9.95 -0.51 -5.10
N PRO A 45 9.59 0.75 -4.79
CA PRO A 45 8.77 1.07 -3.63
C PRO A 45 7.34 0.51 -3.75
N GLY A 46 6.97 -0.03 -4.92
CA GLY A 46 5.67 -0.58 -5.23
C GLY A 46 4.71 0.49 -5.74
N TYR A 47 3.43 0.17 -5.65
CA TYR A 47 2.32 1.01 -6.08
C TYR A 47 1.74 1.87 -4.95
N GLY A 48 2.29 1.80 -3.74
CA GLY A 48 1.96 2.68 -2.63
C GLY A 48 1.54 1.95 -1.36
N TYR A 49 1.17 2.75 -0.36
CA TYR A 49 0.85 2.29 0.99
C TYR A 49 -0.38 3.00 1.53
N LEU A 50 -1.24 2.25 2.20
CA LEU A 50 -2.39 2.76 2.91
C LEU A 50 -2.33 2.32 4.38
N LEU A 51 -2.49 3.28 5.28
CA LEU A 51 -2.44 3.08 6.72
C LEU A 51 -3.81 3.39 7.34
N VAL A 52 -4.37 2.39 7.99
CA VAL A 52 -5.51 2.53 8.88
C VAL A 52 -4.99 2.73 10.30
N LYS A 53 -5.36 3.87 10.90
CA LYS A 53 -5.15 4.14 12.33
C LYS A 53 -6.46 3.94 13.06
N ASN A 54 -6.55 2.93 13.92
CA ASN A 54 -7.73 2.76 14.76
C ASN A 54 -7.80 3.87 15.82
N LYS A 55 -8.98 4.47 16.01
CA LYS A 55 -9.20 5.58 16.97
C LYS A 55 -10.19 5.24 18.09
N GLY A 56 -10.61 3.98 18.16
CA GLY A 56 -11.43 3.46 19.25
C GLY A 56 -12.38 2.40 18.77
N GLU A 57 -13.54 2.32 19.41
CA GLU A 57 -14.56 1.30 19.12
C GLU A 57 -15.30 1.56 17.81
N ASN A 58 -15.53 2.83 17.43
CA ASN A 58 -16.41 3.18 16.31
C ASN A 58 -15.72 3.99 15.19
N SER A 59 -14.45 4.36 15.35
CA SER A 59 -13.77 5.26 14.43
C SER A 59 -12.37 4.78 14.08
N ALA A 60 -12.00 5.03 12.82
CA ALA A 60 -10.66 4.85 12.31
C ALA A 60 -10.32 5.99 11.35
N LEU A 61 -9.05 6.15 10.99
CA LEU A 61 -8.61 7.07 9.95
C LEU A 61 -7.84 6.29 8.90
N LEU A 62 -8.15 6.51 7.63
CA LEU A 62 -7.39 5.94 6.52
C LEU A 62 -6.58 7.05 5.85
N SER A 63 -5.29 6.82 5.63
CA SER A 63 -4.43 7.77 4.94
C SER A 63 -3.30 7.04 4.23
N GLY A 64 -2.71 7.68 3.23
CA GLY A 64 -1.57 7.11 2.55
C GLY A 64 -1.34 7.72 1.19
N PHE A 65 -0.57 7.02 0.38
CA PHE A 65 -0.26 7.42 -0.97
C PHE A 65 -0.28 6.24 -1.93
N LEU A 66 -0.74 6.48 -3.14
CA LEU A 66 -0.86 5.50 -4.21
C LEU A 66 -0.21 6.05 -5.48
N ASP A 67 0.42 5.18 -6.26
CA ASP A 67 1.02 5.52 -7.54
C ASP A 67 -0.07 5.98 -8.52
N GLU A 68 0.06 7.20 -9.04
CA GLU A 68 -0.92 7.83 -9.93
C GLU A 68 -1.07 7.11 -11.27
N ASP A 69 0.00 6.46 -11.78
CA ASP A 69 -0.06 5.76 -13.06
C ASP A 69 -0.83 4.44 -12.95
N VAL A 70 -0.88 3.84 -11.74
CA VAL A 70 -1.64 2.61 -11.45
C VAL A 70 -3.02 2.91 -10.91
N PHE A 71 -3.12 3.71 -9.86
CA PHE A 71 -4.37 4.12 -9.23
C PHE A 71 -4.89 5.40 -9.89
N SER A 72 -5.06 5.36 -11.20
CA SER A 72 -5.31 6.53 -12.04
C SER A 72 -6.73 7.10 -11.94
N THR A 73 -7.69 6.29 -11.49
CA THR A 73 -9.10 6.71 -11.35
C THR A 73 -9.57 6.61 -9.91
N ASP A 74 -10.70 7.23 -9.60
CA ASP A 74 -11.27 7.18 -8.26
C ASP A 74 -11.83 5.79 -7.95
N GLU A 75 -12.32 5.06 -8.96
CA GLU A 75 -12.91 3.72 -8.79
C GLU A 75 -11.91 2.67 -8.30
N ILE A 76 -10.68 2.67 -8.83
CA ILE A 76 -9.64 1.74 -8.36
C ILE A 76 -9.13 2.11 -6.96
N VAL A 77 -9.16 3.40 -6.60
CA VAL A 77 -8.86 3.86 -5.24
C VAL A 77 -9.95 3.40 -4.28
N ASP A 78 -11.23 3.56 -4.64
CA ASP A 78 -12.38 3.08 -3.86
C ASP A 78 -12.37 1.55 -3.71
N ALA A 79 -11.93 0.82 -4.74
CA ALA A 79 -11.72 -0.62 -4.66
C ALA A 79 -10.60 -0.97 -3.66
N ALA A 80 -9.50 -0.20 -3.62
CA ALA A 80 -8.44 -0.40 -2.63
C ALA A 80 -8.91 -0.10 -1.20
N ILE A 81 -9.73 0.94 -1.00
CA ILE A 81 -10.37 1.23 0.29
C ILE A 81 -11.26 0.06 0.72
N SER A 82 -12.13 -0.40 -0.19
CA SER A 82 -13.04 -1.54 0.05
C SER A 82 -12.27 -2.82 0.36
N PHE A 83 -11.14 -3.05 -0.30
CA PHE A 83 -10.25 -4.17 -0.01
C PHE A 83 -9.78 -4.12 1.45
N ILE A 84 -9.32 -2.95 1.92
CA ILE A 84 -8.84 -2.74 3.29
C ILE A 84 -9.95 -2.94 4.32
N GLU A 85 -11.15 -2.41 4.08
CA GLU A 85 -12.30 -2.60 4.97
C GLU A 85 -12.64 -4.08 5.20
N ASN A 86 -12.37 -4.92 4.19
CA ASN A 86 -12.60 -6.35 4.24
C ASN A 86 -11.44 -7.14 4.89
N LEU A 87 -10.28 -6.53 5.14
CA LEU A 87 -9.13 -7.23 5.75
C LEU A 87 -9.33 -7.58 7.22
N SER A 88 -10.15 -6.81 7.94
CA SER A 88 -10.34 -7.00 9.38
C SER A 88 -11.78 -6.76 9.80
N PRO A 89 -12.38 -7.69 10.57
CA PRO A 89 -13.69 -7.47 11.19
C PRO A 89 -13.77 -6.21 12.04
N ILE A 90 -12.63 -5.74 12.57
CA ILE A 90 -12.54 -4.53 13.41
C ILE A 90 -12.88 -3.26 12.62
N LEU A 91 -12.66 -3.25 11.30
CA LEU A 91 -12.97 -2.11 10.45
C LEU A 91 -14.41 -2.12 9.94
N LYS A 92 -15.06 -3.29 9.98
CA LYS A 92 -16.42 -3.46 9.47
C LYS A 92 -17.38 -2.56 10.25
N ASN A 93 -18.11 -1.72 9.52
CA ASN A 93 -19.07 -0.74 10.05
C ASN A 93 -18.47 0.40 10.90
N LYS A 94 -17.14 0.60 10.90
CA LYS A 94 -16.55 1.79 11.52
C LYS A 94 -16.71 3.02 10.64
N TYR A 95 -16.86 4.18 11.28
CA TYR A 95 -16.69 5.44 10.58
C TYR A 95 -15.19 5.65 10.27
N MET A 96 -14.83 5.59 8.99
CA MET A 96 -13.45 5.68 8.53
C MET A 96 -13.30 6.74 7.43
N PRO A 97 -13.21 8.03 7.79
CA PRO A 97 -12.85 9.05 6.81
C PRO A 97 -11.42 8.81 6.29
N TYR A 98 -11.20 9.16 5.02
CA TYR A 98 -9.94 8.92 4.33
C TYR A 98 -9.35 10.17 3.68
N HIS A 99 -8.02 10.23 3.63
CA HIS A 99 -7.26 11.19 2.84
C HIS A 99 -6.10 10.48 2.16
N ILE A 100 -6.30 10.13 0.89
CA ILE A 100 -5.35 9.36 0.09
C ILE A 100 -4.80 10.26 -1.01
N LYS A 101 -3.48 10.32 -1.14
CA LYS A 101 -2.81 11.08 -2.19
C LYS A 101 -2.41 10.16 -3.34
N ARG A 102 -2.66 10.58 -4.57
CA ARG A 102 -2.01 9.98 -5.74
C ARG A 102 -0.71 10.73 -5.99
N PHE A 103 0.38 10.02 -6.27
CA PHE A 103 1.66 10.64 -6.57
C PHE A 103 2.28 10.03 -7.81
N LYS A 104 2.96 10.89 -8.57
CA LYS A 104 3.82 10.46 -9.66
C LYS A 104 5.27 10.42 -9.19
N LYS A 105 5.95 9.30 -9.46
CA LYS A 105 7.38 9.17 -9.23
C LYS A 105 8.12 10.04 -10.24
N THR A 106 8.85 11.05 -9.78
CA THR A 106 9.58 11.99 -10.65
C THR A 106 11.10 11.94 -10.47
N SER A 107 11.57 11.42 -9.35
CA SER A 107 12.99 11.28 -9.02
C SER A 107 13.16 10.21 -7.94
N PHE A 108 14.40 9.80 -7.72
CA PHE A 108 14.79 8.86 -6.67
C PHE A 108 16.17 9.25 -6.11
N VAL A 109 16.46 8.76 -4.90
CA VAL A 109 17.78 8.87 -4.27
C VAL A 109 18.24 7.47 -3.97
N GLU A 110 19.50 7.18 -4.25
CA GLU A 110 20.07 5.83 -4.12
C GLU A 110 21.25 5.83 -3.16
N TYR A 111 21.40 4.70 -2.47
CA TYR A 111 22.55 4.40 -1.64
C TYR A 111 23.06 3.00 -2.01
N ASN A 112 24.34 2.90 -2.37
CA ASN A 112 24.99 1.68 -2.85
C ASN A 112 25.84 0.99 -1.75
N GLY A 113 25.60 1.29 -0.48
CA GLY A 113 26.36 0.69 0.62
C GLY A 113 27.79 1.24 0.80
N GLU A 114 28.27 2.10 -0.09
CA GLU A 114 29.62 2.66 -0.05
C GLU A 114 29.55 4.20 0.02
N TYR A 115 30.22 4.79 1.01
CA TYR A 115 30.49 6.23 1.11
C TYR A 115 32.00 6.45 1.17
#